data_AF-A0A933BWD9-F1
#
_entry.id   AF-A0A933BWD9-F1
#
_cell.length_a   1.000
_cell.length_b   1.000
_cell.length_c   1.000
_cell.angle_alpha   90.00
_cell.angle_beta   90.00
_cell.angle_gamma   90.00
#
_symmetry.space_group_name_H-M   'P 1'
#
loop_
_entity.id
_entity.type
_entity.pdbx_description
1 polymer ?
#
loop_
_entity_poly.entity_id
_entity_poly.type
_entity_poly.pdbx_seq_one_letter_code
_entity_poly.pdbx_strand_id
1 'polypeptide(L)' 'FAGFVPAESPRLAILVVLDEPATDRWGGSAAGPAFREIAREVLQYLNVPPSPGRRVQVVRRADARAQDHN' A
#
# COMPACT_ATOMS: atom_id res chain seq x y z
N PHE A 1 -4.26 -4.52 11.22
CA PHE A 1 -3.55 -4.71 9.93
C PHE A 1 -2.14 -5.22 10.22
N ALA A 2 -1.65 -6.20 9.47
CA ALA A 2 -0.28 -6.70 9.59
C ALA A 2 0.38 -6.71 8.21
N GLY A 3 1.66 -6.34 8.13
CA GLY A 3 2.36 -6.30 6.86
C GLY A 3 3.87 -6.19 6.97
N PHE A 4 4.54 -6.46 5.85
CA PHE A 4 5.98 -6.39 5.69
C PHE A 4 6.33 -5.38 4.60
N VAL A 5 7.43 -4.65 4.79
CA VAL A 5 7.80 -3.54 3.90
C VAL A 5 9.32 -3.33 3.84
N PRO A 6 9.92 -3.01 2.66
CA PRO A 6 9.34 -3.09 1.31
C PRO A 6 8.92 -4.53 0.92
N ALA A 7 7.99 -4.68 -0.02
CA ALA A 7 7.43 -5.99 -0.37
C ALA A 7 8.47 -6.93 -1.01
N GLU A 8 9.36 -6.39 -1.84
CA GLU A 8 10.36 -7.16 -2.59
C GLU A 8 11.56 -7.56 -1.72
N SER A 9 11.88 -6.76 -0.70
CA SER A 9 12.97 -7.01 0.23
C SER A 9 12.60 -6.49 1.62
N PRO A 10 11.82 -7.26 2.42
CA PRO A 10 11.32 -6.82 3.70
C PRO A 10 12.42 -6.41 4.69
N ARG A 11 12.25 -5.23 5.29
CA ARG A 11 13.12 -4.69 6.35
C ARG A 11 12.38 -4.46 7.66
N LEU A 12 11.05 -4.34 7.59
CA LEU A 12 10.16 -4.04 8.70
C LEU A 12 8.97 -4.99 8.68
N ALA A 13 8.54 -5.44 9.86
CA ALA A 13 7.24 -6.05 10.10
C ALA A 13 6.45 -5.13 11.02
N ILE A 14 5.22 -4.80 10.65
CA ILE A 14 4.39 -3.85 11.40
C ILE A 14 3.02 -4.50 11.67
N LEU A 15 2.60 -4.49 12.94
CA LEU A 15 1.27 -4.86 13.38
C LEU A 15 0.58 -3.61 13.93
N VAL A 16 -0.57 -3.28 13.36
CA VAL A 16 -1.46 -2.21 13.83
C VAL A 16 -2.71 -2.85 14.40
N VAL A 17 -2.94 -2.64 15.69
CA VAL A 17 -4.16 -3.02 16.41
C VAL A 17 -4.90 -1.74 16.78
N LEU A 18 -6.18 -1.67 16.41
CA LEU A 18 -7.06 -0.58 16.80
C LEU A 18 -8.11 -1.16 17.73
N ASP A 19 -8.24 -0.55 18.91
CA ASP A 19 -9.31 -0.85 19.84
C ASP A 19 -10.44 0.17 19.62
N GLU A 20 -11.67 -0.33 19.51
CA GLU A 20 -12.91 0.46 19.29
C GLU A 20 -12.79 1.67 18.31
N PRO A 21 -12.40 1.46 17.03
CA PRO A 21 -12.25 2.56 16.08
C PRO A 21 -13.59 3.26 15.76
N ALA A 22 -13.66 4.57 16.01
CA ALA A 22 -14.91 5.35 15.93
C ALA A 22 -15.43 5.60 14.50
N THR A 23 -14.56 5.68 13.50
CA THR A 23 -14.89 6.16 12.14
C THR A 23 -15.04 5.06 11.09
N ASP A 24 -14.45 3.88 11.30
CA ASP A 24 -14.44 2.80 10.30
C ASP A 24 -14.64 1.43 10.96
N ARG A 25 -15.78 0.79 10.66
CA ARG A 25 -16.14 -0.54 11.22
C ARG A 25 -15.27 -1.69 10.71
N TRP A 26 -14.50 -1.48 9.64
CA TRP A 26 -13.68 -2.52 9.02
C TRP A 26 -12.21 -2.31 9.41
N GLY A 27 -11.65 -3.22 10.20
CA GLY A 27 -10.29 -3.11 10.73
C GLY A 27 -9.19 -2.95 9.66
N GLY A 28 -9.44 -3.37 8.42
CA GLY A 28 -8.52 -3.16 7.29
C GLY A 28 -8.48 -1.71 6.78
N SER A 29 -9.64 -1.07 6.59
CA SER A 29 -9.72 0.33 6.14
C SER A 29 -9.32 1.30 7.25
N ALA A 30 -9.65 1.00 8.50
CA ALA A 30 -9.28 1.81 9.65
C ALA A 30 -7.76 1.82 9.91
N ALA A 31 -7.10 0.64 9.85
CA ALA A 31 -5.70 0.50 10.22
C ALA A 31 -4.70 0.68 9.07
N GLY A 32 -5.16 0.61 7.82
CA GLY A 32 -4.33 0.80 6.62
C GLY A 32 -3.61 2.16 6.57
N PRO A 33 -4.31 3.29 6.81
CA PRO A 33 -3.69 4.62 6.84
C PRO A 33 -2.58 4.73 7.88
N ALA A 34 -2.81 4.22 9.11
CA ALA A 34 -1.80 4.20 10.17
C ALA A 34 -0.57 3.38 9.77
N PHE A 35 -0.77 2.18 9.21
CA PHE A 35 0.34 1.38 8.68
C PHE A 35 1.15 2.15 7.63
N ARG A 36 0.48 2.84 6.69
CA ARG A 36 1.13 3.59 5.61
C ARG A 36 2.01 4.72 6.15
N GLU A 37 1.52 5.51 7.10
CA GLU A 37 2.30 6.62 7.67
C GLU A 37 3.50 6.11 8.46
N ILE A 38 3.30 5.12 9.35
CA ILE A 38 4.39 4.50 10.13
C ILE A 38 5.46 3.93 9.20
N ALA A 39 5.06 3.13 8.19
CA ALA A 39 6.00 2.55 7.25
C ALA A 39 6.79 3.61 6.48
N ARG A 40 6.13 4.68 6.03
CA ARG A 40 6.77 5.77 5.29
C ARG A 40 7.85 6.46 6.12
N GLU A 41 7.53 6.84 7.35
CA GLU A 41 8.47 7.56 8.23
C GLU A 41 9.65 6.68 8.64
N VAL A 42 9.39 5.43 9.05
CA VAL A 42 10.45 4.53 9.52
C VAL A 42 11.40 4.15 8.38
N LEU A 43 10.89 3.88 7.17
CA LEU A 43 11.77 3.61 6.02
C LEU A 43 12.67 4.80 5.68
N GLN A 44 12.14 6.03 5.76
CA GLN A 44 12.92 7.25 5.55
C GLN A 44 13.99 7.41 6.63
N TYR A 45 13.62 7.22 7.90
CA TYR A 45 14.55 7.25 9.02
C TYR A 45 15.70 6.24 8.86
N LEU A 46 15.38 5.04 8.38
CA LEU A 46 16.36 3.97 8.14
C LEU A 46 17.11 4.11 6.80
N ASN A 47 16.89 5.19 6.05
CA ASN A 47 17.47 5.42 4.72
C ASN A 47 17.27 4.23 3.76
N VAL A 48 16.12 3.56 3.83
CA VAL A 48 15.79 2.49 2.89
C VAL A 48 15.38 3.11 1.55
N PRO A 49 16.06 2.80 0.44
CA PRO A 49 15.72 3.37 -0.85
C PRO A 49 14.33 2.91 -1.32
N PRO A 50 13.58 3.76 -2.07
CA PRO A 50 12.30 3.36 -2.63
C PRO A 50 12.44 2.16 -3.56
N SER A 51 11.50 1.20 -3.48
CA SER A 51 11.43 0.12 -4.48
C SER A 51 11.20 0.72 -5.88
N PRO A 52 11.79 0.13 -6.94
CA PRO A 52 11.45 0.49 -8.32
C PRO A 52 9.95 0.38 -8.52
N GLY A 53 9.27 1.52 -8.67
CA GLY A 53 7.82 1.57 -8.70
C GLY A 53 7.28 0.74 -9.86
N ARG A 54 6.64 -0.40 -9.57
CA ARG A 54 5.86 -1.11 -10.56
C ARG A 54 4.64 -0.25 -10.87
N ARG A 55 4.69 0.47 -12.00
CA ARG A 55 3.52 1.22 -12.50
C ARG A 55 2.44 0.22 -12.86
N VAL A 56 1.46 0.05 -11.97
CA VAL A 56 0.24 -0.67 -12.28
C VAL A 56 -0.62 0.25 -13.14
N GLN A 57 -0.55 0.08 -14.45
CA GLN A 57 -1.52 0.70 -15.35
C GLN A 57 -2.84 -0.05 -15.21
N VAL A 58 -3.83 0.59 -14.59
CA VAL A 58 -5.20 0.09 -14.61
C VAL A 58 -5.77 0.40 -15.99
N VAL A 59 -5.63 -0.53 -16.93
CA VAL A 59 -6.26 -0.41 -18.25
C VAL A 59 -7.76 -0.51 -18.04
N ARG A 60 -8.49 0.59 -18.30
CA ARG A 60 -9.95 0.54 -18.29
C ARG A 60 -10.39 -0.16 -19.58
N ARG A 61 -11.29 -1.13 -19.45
CA ARG A 61 -11.82 -1.94 -20.58
C ARG A 61 -12.39 -1.12 -21.75
N ALA A 62 -12.70 0.16 -21.56
CA ALA A 62 -13.14 1.06 -22.63
C ALA A 62 -12.02 1.36 -23.64
N ASP A 63 -10.76 1.43 -23.19
CA ASP A 63 -9.62 1.80 -24.03
C ASP A 63 -9.19 0.65 -24.97
N ALA A 64 -9.52 -0.59 -24.60
CA ALA A 64 -9.17 -1.78 -25.38
C ALA A 64 -10.01 -1.96 -26.66
N ARG A 65 -11.22 -1.39 -26.74
CA ARG A 65 -12.12 -1.57 -27.89
C ARG A 65 -11.80 -0.66 -29.08
N ALA A 66 -10.91 0.33 -28.89
CA ALA A 66 -10.53 1.30 -29.91
C ALA A 66 -9.32 0.85 -30.76
N GLN A 67 -8.63 -0.23 -30.39
CA GLN A 67 -7.40 -0.72 -31.06
C GLN A 67 -7.63 -1.91 -32.00
N ASP A 68 -8.83 -2.50 -32.02
CA ASP A 68 -9.18 -3.63 -32.90
C ASP A 68 -9.66 -3.20 -34.32
N HIS A 69 -9.50 -1.93 -34.70
CA HIS A 69 -9.83 -1.44 -36.05
C HIS A 69 -8.60 -0.77 -36.71
N ASN A 70 -7.63 -1.57 -37.13
CA ASN A 70 -6.69 -1.24 -38.21
C ASN A 70 -6.23 -2.52 -38.91
#